data_AF-A0A3B3TG25-F1
#
_entry.id   AF-A0A3B3TG25-F1
#
_cell.length_a   1.000
_cell.length_b   1.000
_cell.length_c   1.000
_cell.angle_alpha   90.00
_cell.angle_beta   90.00
_cell.angle_gamma   90.00
#
_symmetry.space_group_name_H-M   'P 1'
#
loop_
_entity.id
_entity.type
_entity.pdbx_description
1 polymer ?
#
loop_
_entity_poly.entity_id
_entity_poly.type
_entity_poly.pdbx_seq_one_letter_code
_entity_poly.pdbx_strand_id
1 'polypeptide(L)'
;MTTHPLTNNNIKQRLIKKVQEAVLDKWVNDPHRMDKRLLALIFLAHSSDVLENAFAPLLDDQYDLAMKRVRQLLDLDPEGESIKSNTNDLLWAVVAAFTK
;
A
#
# COMPACT_ATOMS: atom_id res chain seq x y z
N MET A 1 -9.75 -32.08 9.88
CA MET A 1 -9.52 -30.77 9.22
C MET A 1 -9.54 -29.70 10.31
N THR A 2 -8.41 -29.09 10.62
CA THR A 2 -8.33 -28.00 11.61
C THR A 2 -8.52 -26.68 10.86
N THR A 3 -9.45 -25.83 11.28
CA THR A 3 -9.70 -24.51 10.69
C THR A 3 -9.28 -23.40 11.62
N HIS A 4 -8.94 -22.24 11.06
CA HIS A 4 -8.54 -21.04 11.81
C HIS A 4 -9.44 -19.86 11.43
N PRO A 5 -10.69 -19.80 11.93
CA PRO A 5 -11.59 -18.70 11.64
C PRO A 5 -11.08 -17.39 12.23
N LEU A 6 -11.38 -16.27 11.57
CA LEU A 6 -11.05 -14.94 12.07
C LEU A 6 -11.86 -14.63 13.34
N THR A 7 -11.19 -14.56 14.49
CA THR A 7 -11.82 -14.25 15.78
C THR A 7 -11.91 -12.75 16.04
N ASN A 8 -10.92 -11.98 15.59
CA ASN A 8 -10.87 -10.53 15.81
C ASN A 8 -11.16 -9.76 14.51
N ASN A 9 -12.44 -9.58 14.21
CA ASN A 9 -12.85 -8.81 13.04
C ASN A 9 -12.45 -7.32 13.14
N ASN A 10 -12.38 -6.76 14.35
CA ASN A 10 -12.02 -5.35 14.56
C ASN A 10 -10.62 -5.03 14.05
N ILE A 11 -9.64 -5.93 14.23
CA ILE A 11 -8.28 -5.73 13.72
C ILE A 11 -8.27 -5.71 12.19
N LYS A 12 -8.99 -6.65 11.54
CA LYS A 12 -9.10 -6.69 10.08
C LYS A 12 -9.70 -5.39 9.53
N GLN A 13 -10.79 -4.92 10.13
CA GLN A 13 -11.44 -3.67 9.70
C GLN A 13 -10.54 -2.45 9.90
N ARG A 14 -9.81 -2.37 11.02
CA ARG A 14 -8.82 -1.29 11.25
C ARG A 14 -7.69 -1.32 10.23
N LEU A 15 -7.21 -2.50 9.85
CA LEU A 15 -6.17 -2.64 8.84
C LEU A 15 -6.66 -2.14 7.47
N ILE A 16 -7.84 -2.59 7.03
CA ILE A 16 -8.45 -2.17 5.76
C ILE A 16 -8.62 -0.64 5.75
N LYS A 17 -9.22 -0.09 6.81
CA LYS A 17 -9.42 1.35 6.93
C LYS A 17 -8.08 2.13 6.91
N LYS A 18 -7.04 1.62 7.58
CA LYS A 18 -5.72 2.25 7.58
C LYS A 18 -5.12 2.31 6.18
N VAL A 19 -5.29 1.27 5.36
CA VAL A 19 -4.82 1.26 3.95
C VAL A 19 -5.62 2.25 3.11
N GLN A 20 -6.96 2.23 3.23
CA GLN A 20 -7.85 3.15 2.50
C GLN A 20 -7.54 4.62 2.81
N GLU A 21 -7.45 4.98 4.09
CA GLU A 21 -7.15 6.37 4.51
C GLU A 21 -5.80 6.84 3.95
N ALA A 22 -4.83 5.95 3.83
CA ALA A 22 -3.48 6.28 3.35
C ALA A 22 -3.44 6.72 1.88
N VAL A 23 -4.33 6.15 1.06
CA VAL A 23 -4.47 6.49 -0.37
C VAL A 23 -5.62 7.45 -0.64
N LEU A 24 -6.40 7.83 0.38
CA LEU A 24 -7.51 8.78 0.29
C LEU A 24 -7.22 10.04 1.12
N ASP A 25 -7.76 10.12 2.33
CA ASP A 25 -7.77 11.35 3.15
C ASP A 25 -6.38 11.78 3.64
N LYS A 26 -5.49 10.82 3.87
CA LYS A 26 -4.11 11.05 4.37
C LYS A 26 -3.07 10.92 3.27
N TRP A 27 -3.50 10.98 2.01
CA TRP A 27 -2.58 10.92 0.89
C TRP A 27 -1.59 12.07 0.93
N VAL A 28 -0.32 11.72 0.74
CA VAL A 28 0.77 12.69 0.59
C VAL A 28 1.42 12.42 -0.76
N ASN A 29 1.62 13.48 -1.56
CA ASN A 29 2.26 13.35 -2.88
C ASN A 29 3.73 12.91 -2.81
N ASP A 30 4.34 12.95 -1.63
CA ASP A 30 5.71 12.51 -1.37
C ASP A 30 5.69 11.18 -0.58
N PRO A 31 6.08 10.06 -1.21
CA PRO A 31 6.12 8.73 -0.58
C PRO A 31 7.00 8.67 0.67
N HIS A 32 8.03 9.53 0.75
CA HIS A 32 8.97 9.55 1.88
C HIS A 32 8.36 10.10 3.17
N ARG A 33 7.27 10.84 3.05
CA ARG A 33 6.52 11.38 4.18
C ARG A 33 5.48 10.39 4.72
N MET A 34 5.25 9.29 4.01
CA MET A 34 4.37 8.21 4.43
C MET A 34 5.05 7.32 5.48
N ASP A 35 4.26 6.68 6.34
CA ASP A 35 4.77 5.63 7.22
C ASP A 35 5.38 4.49 6.37
N LYS A 36 6.69 4.27 6.51
CA LYS A 36 7.46 3.27 5.72
C LYS A 36 6.83 1.88 5.78
N ARG A 37 6.24 1.50 6.92
CA ARG A 37 5.54 0.21 7.08
C ARG A 37 4.27 0.15 6.25
N LEU A 38 3.53 1.25 6.17
CA LEU A 38 2.29 1.34 5.39
C LEU A 38 2.57 1.40 3.89
N LEU A 39 3.62 2.13 3.49
CA LEU A 39 4.10 2.16 2.11
C LEU A 39 4.50 0.76 1.64
N ALA A 40 5.33 0.04 2.40
CA ALA A 40 5.71 -1.33 2.10
C ALA A 40 4.50 -2.27 2.02
N LEU A 41 3.52 -2.11 2.92
CA LEU A 41 2.29 -2.91 2.89
C LEU A 41 1.52 -2.70 1.59
N ILE A 42 1.42 -1.48 1.06
CA ILE A 42 0.71 -1.19 -0.19
C ILE A 42 1.40 -1.88 -1.38
N PHE A 43 2.73 -1.75 -1.50
CA PHE A 43 3.49 -2.39 -2.58
C PHE A 43 3.38 -3.93 -2.54
N LEU A 44 3.52 -4.53 -1.36
CA LEU A 44 3.44 -5.98 -1.21
C LEU A 44 2.00 -6.50 -1.39
N ALA A 45 1.00 -5.77 -0.89
CA ALA A 45 -0.39 -6.15 -1.09
C ALA A 45 -0.81 -6.05 -2.56
N HIS A 46 -0.26 -5.09 -3.31
CA HIS A 46 -0.48 -4.98 -4.75
C HIS A 46 0.16 -6.14 -5.51
N SER A 47 1.46 -6.42 -5.29
CA SER A 47 2.16 -7.55 -5.94
C SER A 47 1.61 -8.92 -5.56
N SER A 48 0.88 -9.01 -4.46
CA SER A 48 0.18 -10.24 -4.04
C SER A 48 -1.29 -10.30 -4.51
N ASP A 49 -1.75 -9.35 -5.33
CA ASP A 49 -3.14 -9.25 -5.83
C ASP A 49 -4.22 -9.22 -4.74
N VAL A 50 -3.89 -8.75 -3.53
CA VAL A 50 -4.84 -8.68 -2.40
C VAL A 50 -5.27 -7.26 -2.05
N LEU A 51 -4.66 -6.24 -2.66
CA LEU A 51 -4.98 -4.84 -2.39
C LEU A 51 -6.40 -4.47 -2.83
N GLU A 52 -6.90 -5.08 -3.91
CA GLU A 52 -8.28 -4.86 -4.40
C GLU A 52 -9.34 -5.19 -3.35
N ASN A 53 -9.08 -6.19 -2.49
CA ASN A 53 -9.99 -6.55 -1.40
C ASN A 53 -10.20 -5.41 -0.39
N ALA A 54 -9.20 -4.53 -0.24
CA ALA A 54 -9.32 -3.36 0.62
C ALA A 54 -10.09 -2.22 -0.06
N PHE A 55 -10.16 -2.19 -1.39
CA PHE A 55 -10.84 -1.13 -2.15
C PHE A 55 -12.24 -1.51 -2.63
N ALA A 56 -12.56 -2.79 -2.72
CA ALA A 56 -13.90 -3.27 -3.06
C ALA A 56 -15.07 -2.64 -2.27
N PRO A 57 -14.96 -2.30 -0.96
CA PRO A 57 -16.05 -1.65 -0.23
C PRO A 57 -16.08 -0.11 -0.36
N LEU A 58 -15.19 0.50 -1.16
CA LEU A 58 -15.19 1.95 -1.40
C LEU A 58 -16.28 2.35 -2.40
N LEU A 59 -16.63 3.63 -2.42
CA LEU A 59 -17.44 4.23 -3.49
C LEU A 59 -16.64 4.29 -4.79
N ASP A 60 -17.29 4.22 -5.95
CA ASP A 60 -16.64 4.22 -7.27
C ASP A 60 -15.62 5.35 -7.45
N ASP A 61 -15.98 6.59 -7.09
CA ASP A 61 -15.07 7.75 -7.18
C ASP A 61 -13.82 7.60 -6.29
N GLN A 62 -13.99 7.02 -5.10
CA GLN A 62 -12.90 6.77 -4.17
C GLN A 62 -12.02 5.62 -4.63
N TYR A 63 -12.63 4.59 -5.21
CA TYR A 63 -11.95 3.45 -5.80
C TYR A 63 -11.03 3.91 -6.95
N ASP A 64 -11.57 4.68 -7.88
CA ASP A 64 -10.81 5.20 -9.03
C ASP A 64 -9.65 6.10 -8.57
N LEU A 65 -9.90 6.98 -7.59
CA LEU A 65 -8.87 7.84 -7.01
C LEU A 65 -7.77 7.03 -6.31
N ALA A 66 -8.15 6.03 -5.50
CA ALA A 66 -7.21 5.15 -4.82
C ALA A 66 -6.34 4.38 -5.81
N MET A 67 -6.95 3.78 -6.84
CA MET A 67 -6.24 3.04 -7.89
C MET A 67 -5.30 3.94 -8.68
N LYS A 68 -5.71 5.17 -9.00
CA LYS A 68 -4.84 6.15 -9.66
C LYS A 68 -3.61 6.47 -8.82
N ARG A 69 -3.77 6.68 -7.51
CA ARG A 69 -2.67 6.97 -6.58
C ARG A 69 -1.75 5.77 -6.36
N VAL A 70 -2.31 4.56 -6.31
CA VAL A 70 -1.51 3.33 -6.26
C VAL A 70 -0.67 3.17 -7.52
N ARG A 71 -1.23 3.40 -8.72
CA ARG A 71 -0.44 3.42 -9.96
C ARG A 71 0.67 4.45 -9.91
N GLN A 72 0.39 5.67 -9.43
CA GLN A 72 1.42 6.70 -9.25
C GLN A 72 2.57 6.25 -8.33
N LEU A 73 2.30 5.43 -7.30
CA LEU A 73 3.36 4.86 -6.45
C LEU A 73 4.16 3.76 -7.18
N LEU A 74 3.50 2.98 -8.03
CA LEU A 74 4.13 1.89 -8.78
C LEU A 74 4.98 2.40 -9.95
N ASP A 75 4.61 3.55 -10.52
CA ASP A 75 5.35 4.22 -11.59
C ASP A 75 6.62 4.93 -11.08
N LEU A 76 6.89 4.92 -9.77
CA LEU A 76 8.11 5.47 -9.20
C LEU A 76 9.31 4.62 -9.57
N ASP A 77 10.45 5.27 -9.84
CA ASP A 77 11.73 4.61 -10.04
C ASP A 77 12.36 4.24 -8.68
N PRO A 78 12.40 2.95 -8.29
CA PRO A 78 12.95 2.55 -7.00
C PRO A 78 14.45 2.89 -6.86
N GLU A 79 15.20 2.90 -7.97
CA GLU A 79 16.63 3.23 -7.96
C GLU A 79 16.82 4.72 -7.63
N GLY A 80 16.08 5.61 -8.31
CA GLY A 80 16.06 7.05 -8.01
C GLY A 80 15.49 7.41 -6.63
N GLU A 81 14.46 6.69 -6.15
CA GLU A 81 13.86 6.94 -4.84
C GLU A 81 14.75 6.46 -3.68
N SER A 82 15.61 5.45 -3.89
CA SER A 82 16.54 4.95 -2.87
C SER A 82 17.63 5.97 -2.50
N ILE A 83 18.08 6.79 -3.45
CA ILE A 83 19.19 7.75 -3.30
C ILE A 83 18.80 8.96 -2.42
N LYS A 84 17.50 9.17 -2.16
CA LYS A 84 17.03 10.29 -1.35
C LYS A 84 17.43 10.12 0.13
N SER A 85 17.55 11.22 0.85
CA SER A 85 17.97 11.21 2.26
C SER A 85 16.91 10.56 3.17
N ASN A 86 17.35 9.79 4.18
CA ASN A 86 16.50 9.17 5.21
C ASN A 86 15.54 8.07 4.71
N THR A 87 15.91 7.40 3.61
CA THR A 87 15.17 6.27 3.02
C THR A 87 15.55 4.94 3.66
N ASN A 88 14.92 3.86 3.20
CA ASN A 88 15.34 2.50 3.54
C ASN A 88 15.66 1.79 2.22
N ASP A 89 16.94 1.66 1.91
CA ASP A 89 17.42 1.10 0.64
C ASP A 89 16.90 -0.32 0.43
N LEU A 90 16.80 -1.11 1.51
CA LEU A 90 16.27 -2.47 1.45
C LEU A 90 14.79 -2.49 1.05
N LEU A 91 14.00 -1.51 1.50
CA LEU A 91 12.58 -1.39 1.10
C LEU A 91 12.49 -1.18 -0.41
N TRP A 92 13.26 -0.24 -0.96
CA TRP A 92 13.24 0.05 -2.39
C TRP A 92 13.84 -1.08 -3.23
N ALA A 93 14.84 -1.79 -2.72
CA ALA A 93 15.35 -3.01 -3.37
C ALA A 93 14.28 -4.12 -3.43
N VAL A 94 13.49 -4.30 -2.37
CA VAL A 94 12.37 -5.25 -2.36
C VAL A 94 11.28 -4.80 -3.34
N VAL A 95 10.93 -3.51 -3.37
CA VAL A 95 9.96 -2.97 -4.35
C VAL A 95 10.46 -3.23 -5.77
N ALA A 96 11.72 -2.94 -6.08
CA ALA A 96 12.32 -3.21 -7.39
C ALA A 96 12.28 -4.70 -7.78
N ALA A 97 12.40 -5.60 -6.82
CA ALA A 97 12.33 -7.05 -7.08
C ALA A 97 10.91 -7.55 -7.37
N PHE A 98 9.88 -6.82 -6.92
CA PHE A 98 8.47 -7.17 -7.18
C PHE A 98 7.86 -6.36 -8.36
N THR A 99 8.54 -5.32 -8.84
CA THR A 99 8.12 -4.53 -10.01
C THR A 99 8.87 -4.87 -11.30
N LYS A 100 10.03 -5.52 -11.23
CA LYS A 100 10.77 -6.10 -12.38
C LYS A 100 10.29 -7.53 -12.67
#